data_AF-A0A485AR91-F1
#
_entry.id   AF-A0A485AR91-F1
#
_cell.length_a   1.000
_cell.length_b   1.000
_cell.length_c   1.000
_cell.angle_alpha   90.00
_cell.angle_beta   90.00
_cell.angle_gamma   90.00
#
_symmetry.space_group_name_H-M   'P 1'
#
loop_
_entity.id
_entity.type
_entity.pdbx_description
1 polymer ?
#
loop_
_entity_poly.entity_id
_entity_poly.type
_entity_poly.pdbx_seq_one_letter_code
_entity_poly.pdbx_strand_id
1 'polypeptide(L)'
;MTVLFALLQALVLFAVAPLLSGITRVLRARLHNRRGPGVMQEYRDIIKLLGRQSIGPDASGWVFRLTPFVMVGVMLTIATALPVVTVASPLPGLGDLITLIYLFAVARFFFAIAGLDTGSPFTAIGASREAMLGVLVEPMLLLGLWVAALVAGSTHISNITDAIYHWPASAAFRWCWRSAPAPSPPLSKWANCRSIWRKRSRSCRKARCLNTAAVASVY
;
A
#
# COMPACT_ATOMS: atom_id res chain seq x y z
N MET A 1 -20.30 9.72 22.35
CA MET A 1 -19.56 10.95 21.95
C MET A 1 -18.45 10.68 20.94
N THR A 2 -17.81 9.50 20.96
CA THR A 2 -16.79 9.09 19.97
C THR A 2 -17.26 9.09 18.52
N VAL A 3 -18.49 8.61 18.26
CA VAL A 3 -19.07 8.58 16.90
C VAL A 3 -19.26 9.98 16.32
N LEU A 4 -19.65 10.96 17.14
CA LEU A 4 -19.83 12.35 16.70
C LEU A 4 -18.49 12.95 16.26
N PHE A 5 -17.42 12.72 17.03
CA PHE A 5 -16.06 13.13 16.65
C PHE A 5 -15.59 12.42 15.38
N ALA A 6 -15.89 11.12 15.23
CA ALA A 6 -15.58 10.35 14.02
C ALA A 6 -16.23 10.95 12.77
N LEU A 7 -17.53 11.25 12.85
CA LEU A 7 -18.30 11.83 11.75
C LEU A 7 -17.83 13.25 11.42
N LEU A 8 -17.58 14.07 12.43
CA LEU A 8 -17.05 15.42 12.23
C LEU A 8 -15.67 15.38 11.59
N GLN A 9 -14.78 14.48 12.04
CA GLN A 9 -13.47 14.26 11.41
C GLN A 9 -13.62 13.85 9.95
N ALA A 10 -14.48 12.87 9.64
CA ALA A 10 -14.68 12.41 8.28
C ALA A 10 -15.22 13.51 7.36
N LEU A 11 -16.16 14.34 7.84
CA LEU A 11 -16.69 15.49 7.11
C LEU A 11 -15.61 16.56 6.87
N VAL A 12 -14.79 16.86 7.87
CA VAL A 12 -13.66 17.79 7.73
C VAL A 12 -12.65 17.26 6.71
N LEU A 13 -12.29 15.97 6.78
CA LEU A 13 -11.38 15.35 5.81
C LEU A 13 -11.95 15.36 4.39
N PHE A 14 -13.24 15.08 4.24
CA PHE A 14 -13.92 15.16 2.94
C PHE A 14 -13.90 16.58 2.39
N ALA A 15 -14.08 17.60 3.23
CA ALA A 15 -13.98 18.99 2.82
C ALA A 15 -12.54 19.43 2.51
N VAL A 16 -11.53 18.93 3.23
CA VAL A 16 -10.11 19.27 3.04
C VAL A 16 -9.49 18.56 1.83
N ALA A 17 -9.99 17.37 1.44
CA ALA A 17 -9.41 16.59 0.34
C ALA A 17 -9.36 17.35 -1.01
N PRO A 18 -10.41 18.04 -1.48
CA PRO A 18 -10.35 18.88 -2.69
C PRO A 18 -9.35 20.04 -2.58
N LEU A 19 -9.19 20.64 -1.39
CA LEU A 19 -8.23 21.72 -1.16
C LEU A 19 -6.80 21.24 -1.38
N LEU A 20 -6.45 20.08 -0.81
CA LEU A 20 -5.14 19.47 -0.99
C LEU A 20 -4.90 19.13 -2.47
N SER A 21 -5.90 18.60 -3.16
CA SER A 21 -5.83 18.36 -4.61
C SER A 21 -5.52 19.65 -5.39
N GLY A 22 -6.18 20.76 -5.06
CA GLY A 22 -5.90 22.07 -5.66
C GLY A 22 -4.49 22.58 -5.40
N ILE A 23 -4.01 22.46 -4.17
CA ILE A 23 -2.62 22.81 -3.82
C ILE A 23 -1.63 22.00 -4.66
N THR A 24 -1.83 20.69 -4.81
CA THR A 24 -0.92 19.86 -5.63
C THR A 24 -0.91 20.26 -7.10
N ARG A 25 -2.04 20.70 -7.66
CA ARG A 25 -2.12 21.22 -9.04
C ARG A 25 -1.37 22.54 -9.19
N VAL A 26 -1.49 23.45 -8.22
CA VAL A 26 -0.73 24.70 -8.19
C VAL A 26 0.77 24.42 -8.09
N LEU A 27 1.18 23.55 -7.16
CA LEU A 27 2.58 23.16 -7.00
C LEU A 27 3.14 22.55 -8.29
N ARG A 28 2.42 21.60 -8.90
CA ARG A 28 2.81 21.01 -10.18
C ARG A 28 2.95 22.06 -11.28
N ALA A 29 2.03 23.02 -11.36
CA ALA A 29 2.11 24.10 -12.34
C ALA A 29 3.33 25.01 -12.12
N ARG A 30 3.64 25.35 -10.87
CA ARG A 30 4.84 26.12 -10.52
C ARG A 30 6.13 25.37 -10.87
N LEU A 31 6.17 24.05 -10.66
CA LEU A 31 7.30 23.20 -11.06
C LEU A 31 7.50 23.17 -12.59
N HIS A 32 6.41 23.26 -13.36
CA HIS A 32 6.48 23.37 -14.82
C HIS A 32 6.61 24.83 -15.30
N ASN A 33 7.01 25.74 -14.42
CA ASN A 33 7.19 27.17 -14.68
C ASN A 33 6.00 27.86 -15.37
N ARG A 34 4.77 27.42 -15.06
CA ARG A 34 3.52 28.02 -15.54
C ARG A 34 2.68 28.53 -14.37
N ARG A 35 1.85 29.55 -14.57
CA ARG A 35 0.83 29.94 -13.58
C ARG A 35 -0.26 28.87 -13.55
N GLY A 36 -0.42 28.23 -12.39
CA GLY A 36 -1.47 27.24 -12.15
C GLY A 36 -2.86 27.87 -11.94
N PRO A 37 -3.92 27.06 -11.94
CA PRO A 37 -5.26 27.48 -11.54
C PRO A 37 -5.28 27.97 -10.07
N GLY A 38 -6.34 28.64 -9.63
CA GLY A 38 -6.51 29.01 -8.22
C GLY A 38 -6.74 27.78 -7.32
N VAL A 39 -6.38 27.85 -6.04
CA VAL A 39 -6.54 26.73 -5.08
C VAL A 39 -8.01 26.36 -4.83
N MET A 40 -8.94 27.30 -5.05
CA MET A 40 -10.38 27.06 -4.93
C MET A 40 -11.02 26.57 -6.24
N GLN A 41 -10.22 26.22 -7.25
CA GLN A 41 -10.74 25.80 -8.56
C GLN A 41 -11.49 24.47 -8.44
N GLU A 42 -10.96 23.53 -7.66
CA GLU A 42 -11.50 22.18 -7.50
C GLU A 42 -12.92 22.21 -6.92
N TYR A 43 -13.20 23.12 -5.97
CA TYR A 43 -14.55 23.30 -5.44
C TYR A 43 -15.52 23.82 -6.51
N ARG A 44 -15.09 24.79 -7.32
CA ARG A 44 -15.91 25.33 -8.43
C ARG A 44 -16.18 24.25 -9.48
N ASP A 45 -15.19 23.42 -9.78
CA ASP A 45 -15.32 22.32 -10.73
C ASP A 45 -16.30 21.25 -10.21
N ILE A 46 -16.24 20.89 -8.92
CA ILE A 46 -17.19 19.94 -8.31
C ILE A 46 -18.62 20.47 -8.38
N ILE A 47 -18.86 21.72 -7.93
CA ILE A 47 -20.19 22.33 -7.97
C ILE A 47 -20.73 22.40 -9.41
N LYS A 48 -19.85 22.76 -10.36
CA LYS A 48 -20.20 22.80 -11.78
C LYS A 48 -20.55 21.43 -12.34
N LEU A 49 -19.85 20.37 -11.95
CA LEU A 49 -20.11 19.01 -12.40
C LEU A 49 -21.39 18.42 -11.78
N LEU A 50 -21.66 18.70 -10.51
CA LEU A 50 -22.90 18.28 -9.84
C LEU A 50 -24.14 18.92 -10.45
N GLY A 51 -24.02 20.12 -11.03
CA GLY A 51 -25.11 20.79 -11.74
C GLY A 51 -25.34 20.30 -13.17
N ARG A 52 -24.50 19.41 -13.70
CA ARG A 52 -24.66 18.88 -15.07
C ARG A 52 -25.51 17.60 -15.07
N GLN A 53 -26.21 17.37 -16.17
CA GLN A 53 -26.93 16.13 -16.41
C GLN A 53 -25.96 14.95 -16.45
N SER A 54 -26.32 13.87 -15.75
CA SER A 54 -25.58 12.61 -15.77
C SER A 54 -25.88 11.87 -17.08
N ILE A 55 -24.89 11.74 -17.95
CA ILE A 55 -24.98 11.00 -19.21
C ILE A 55 -24.12 9.73 -19.08
N GLY A 56 -24.74 8.57 -19.25
CA GLY A 56 -24.07 7.26 -19.23
C GLY A 56 -24.32 6.50 -20.55
N PRO A 57 -23.42 5.59 -20.97
CA PRO A 57 -23.64 4.74 -22.13
C PRO A 57 -24.88 3.85 -21.96
N ASP A 58 -25.61 3.57 -23.04
CA ASP A 58 -26.81 2.71 -23.00
C ASP A 58 -26.50 1.28 -22.55
N ALA A 59 -25.27 0.80 -22.82
CA ALA A 59 -24.77 -0.50 -22.40
C ALA A 59 -24.34 -0.57 -20.92
N SER A 60 -24.39 0.54 -20.18
CA SER A 60 -23.93 0.58 -18.78
C SER A 60 -24.92 -0.08 -17.82
N GLY A 61 -24.40 -0.96 -16.98
CA GLY A 61 -25.17 -1.66 -15.96
C GLY A 61 -25.42 -0.84 -14.69
N TRP A 62 -26.00 -1.52 -13.70
CA TRP A 62 -26.23 -0.96 -12.37
C TRP A 62 -24.93 -0.72 -11.60
N VAL A 63 -23.87 -1.47 -11.90
CA VAL A 63 -22.57 -1.37 -11.22
C VAL A 63 -21.93 -0.02 -11.51
N PHE A 64 -21.96 0.43 -12.77
CA PHE A 64 -21.47 1.76 -13.16
C PHE A 64 -22.15 2.89 -12.35
N ARG A 65 -23.46 2.78 -12.12
CA ARG A 65 -24.24 3.79 -11.37
C ARG A 65 -23.97 3.73 -9.86
N LEU A 66 -23.76 2.55 -9.30
CA LEU A 66 -23.53 2.35 -7.87
C LEU A 66 -22.10 2.76 -7.45
N THR A 67 -21.12 2.54 -8.31
CA THR A 67 -19.69 2.74 -8.02
C THR A 67 -19.34 4.09 -7.39
N PRO A 68 -19.79 5.26 -7.87
CA PRO A 68 -19.46 6.53 -7.22
C PRO A 68 -19.97 6.61 -5.77
N PHE A 69 -21.13 6.03 -5.46
CA PHE A 69 -21.67 6.00 -4.10
C PHE A 69 -20.88 5.04 -3.20
N VAL A 70 -20.51 3.87 -3.71
CA VAL A 70 -19.65 2.92 -2.98
C VAL A 70 -18.29 3.54 -2.69
N MET A 71 -17.68 4.21 -3.66
CA MET A 71 -16.37 4.85 -3.49
C MET A 71 -16.41 5.91 -2.38
N VAL A 72 -17.41 6.80 -2.40
CA VAL A 72 -17.57 7.82 -1.34
C VAL A 72 -17.84 7.16 0.02
N GLY A 73 -18.71 6.15 0.08
CA GLY A 73 -19.03 5.44 1.31
C GLY A 73 -17.84 4.70 1.94
N VAL A 74 -17.06 4.00 1.12
CA VAL A 74 -15.84 3.32 1.56
C VAL A 74 -14.80 4.33 2.05
N MET A 75 -14.55 5.41 1.30
CA MET A 75 -13.58 6.43 1.70
C MET A 75 -13.99 7.16 2.98
N LEU A 76 -15.28 7.44 3.17
CA LEU A 76 -15.79 8.00 4.42
C LEU A 76 -15.63 7.02 5.58
N THR A 77 -15.90 5.73 5.37
CA THR A 77 -15.70 4.69 6.39
C THR A 77 -14.23 4.63 6.82
N ILE A 78 -13.29 4.64 5.88
CA ILE A 78 -11.85 4.73 6.14
C ILE A 78 -11.51 5.99 6.95
N ALA A 79 -12.07 7.15 6.57
CA ALA A 79 -11.83 8.41 7.24
C ALA A 79 -12.34 8.44 8.70
N THR A 80 -13.39 7.67 9.02
CA THR A 80 -13.87 7.49 10.40
C THR A 80 -13.04 6.51 11.22
N ALA A 81 -12.46 5.49 10.58
CA ALA A 81 -11.66 4.45 11.25
C ALA A 81 -10.23 4.91 11.56
N LEU A 82 -9.66 5.75 10.70
CA LEU A 82 -8.28 6.25 10.85
C LEU A 82 -8.15 7.32 11.96
N PRO A 83 -7.18 7.17 12.87
CA PRO A 83 -6.82 8.21 13.83
C PRO A 83 -6.00 9.31 13.14
N VAL A 84 -6.65 10.37 12.64
CA VAL A 84 -5.96 11.50 11.98
C VAL A 84 -5.73 12.67 12.94
N VAL A 85 -6.71 12.96 13.80
CA VAL A 85 -6.67 14.10 14.72
C VAL A 85 -6.42 13.67 16.17
N THR A 86 -6.78 12.43 16.53
CA THR A 86 -6.66 11.89 17.89
C THR A 86 -5.84 10.61 17.91
N VAL A 87 -5.05 10.39 18.98
CA VAL A 87 -4.25 9.16 19.17
C VAL A 87 -5.15 7.92 19.34
N ALA A 88 -6.38 8.11 19.85
CA ALA A 88 -7.39 7.07 19.93
C ALA A 88 -8.23 7.04 18.63
N SER A 89 -8.36 5.84 18.03
CA SER A 89 -9.34 5.64 16.95
C SER A 89 -10.77 5.86 17.48
N PRO A 90 -11.61 6.66 16.79
CA PRO A 90 -12.98 6.91 17.20
C PRO A 90 -13.88 5.67 17.22
N LEU A 91 -13.50 4.60 16.49
CA LEU A 91 -14.19 3.31 16.40
C LEU A 91 -13.17 2.16 16.58
N PRO A 92 -12.86 1.77 17.83
CA PRO A 92 -11.82 0.78 18.12
C PRO A 92 -12.05 -0.59 17.45
N GLY A 93 -13.31 -0.98 17.24
CA GLY A 93 -13.68 -2.25 16.61
C GLY A 93 -13.50 -2.30 15.09
N LEU A 94 -13.36 -1.15 14.41
CA LEU A 94 -13.16 -1.06 12.95
C LEU A 94 -11.75 -0.59 12.56
N GLY A 95 -10.98 -0.10 13.53
CA GLY A 95 -9.60 0.37 13.34
C GLY A 95 -8.56 -0.75 13.35
N ASP A 96 -8.85 -1.90 12.75
CA ASP A 96 -7.82 -2.94 12.55
C ASP A 96 -7.12 -2.74 11.21
N LEU A 97 -5.84 -3.08 11.17
CA LEU A 97 -5.02 -2.94 9.98
C LEU A 97 -5.59 -3.73 8.80
N ILE A 98 -6.03 -4.96 9.05
CA ILE A 98 -6.52 -5.87 8.02
C ILE A 98 -7.79 -5.30 7.38
N THR A 99 -8.72 -4.80 8.21
CA THR A 99 -9.96 -4.17 7.76
C THR A 99 -9.71 -2.98 6.84
N LEU A 100 -8.75 -2.11 7.16
CA LEU A 100 -8.41 -0.94 6.34
C LEU A 100 -7.88 -1.36 4.96
N ILE A 101 -7.00 -2.35 4.91
CA ILE A 101 -6.45 -2.86 3.65
C ILE A 101 -7.56 -3.44 2.77
N TYR A 102 -8.45 -4.25 3.34
CA TYR A 102 -9.59 -4.79 2.60
C TYR A 102 -10.56 -3.70 2.13
N LEU A 103 -10.80 -2.65 2.92
CA LEU A 103 -11.63 -1.52 2.46
C LEU A 103 -11.01 -0.83 1.23
N PHE A 104 -9.70 -0.58 1.22
CA PHE A 104 -9.02 -0.05 0.04
C PHE A 104 -9.07 -0.99 -1.15
N ALA A 105 -8.97 -2.31 -0.93
CA ALA A 105 -9.08 -3.32 -1.99
C ALA A 105 -10.49 -3.34 -2.60
N VAL A 106 -11.53 -3.28 -1.77
CA VAL A 106 -12.93 -3.21 -2.21
C VAL A 106 -13.18 -1.95 -3.07
N ALA A 107 -12.68 -0.79 -2.65
CA ALA A 107 -12.80 0.44 -3.44
C ALA A 107 -12.19 0.29 -4.83
N ARG A 108 -10.99 -0.31 -4.94
CA ARG A 108 -10.31 -0.56 -6.23
C ARG A 108 -11.03 -1.60 -7.07
N PHE A 109 -11.55 -2.65 -6.45
CA PHE A 109 -12.30 -3.70 -7.14
C PHE A 109 -13.55 -3.15 -7.82
N PHE A 110 -14.36 -2.37 -7.10
CA PHE A 110 -15.54 -1.72 -7.68
C PHE A 110 -15.16 -0.74 -8.79
N PHE A 111 -14.07 0.01 -8.63
CA PHE A 111 -13.57 0.89 -9.69
C PHE A 111 -13.19 0.12 -10.97
N ALA A 112 -12.49 -1.00 -10.83
CA ALA A 112 -12.08 -1.82 -11.97
C ALA A 112 -13.29 -2.42 -12.71
N ILE A 113 -14.29 -2.94 -11.98
CA ILE A 113 -15.51 -3.48 -12.59
C ILE A 113 -16.33 -2.38 -13.28
N ALA A 114 -16.43 -1.19 -12.68
CA ALA A 114 -17.16 -0.08 -13.27
C ALA A 114 -16.62 0.33 -14.65
N GLY A 115 -15.29 0.24 -14.84
CA GLY A 115 -14.67 0.51 -16.14
C GLY A 115 -14.90 -0.58 -17.19
N LEU A 116 -15.18 -1.82 -16.76
CA LEU A 116 -15.56 -2.93 -17.64
C LEU A 116 -17.05 -2.91 -18.01
N ASP A 117 -17.90 -2.44 -17.08
CA ASP A 117 -19.37 -2.40 -17.21
C ASP A 117 -19.87 -1.38 -18.26
N THR A 118 -19.04 -0.42 -18.68
CA THR A 118 -19.43 0.61 -19.67
C THR A 118 -19.42 0.14 -21.13
N GLY A 119 -18.93 -1.08 -21.42
CA GLY A 119 -18.97 -1.67 -22.76
C GLY A 119 -18.10 -0.99 -23.83
N SER A 120 -17.22 -0.06 -23.43
CA SER A 120 -16.31 0.65 -24.34
C SER A 120 -14.90 0.04 -24.29
N PRO A 121 -14.22 -0.16 -25.45
CA PRO A 121 -12.85 -0.67 -25.45
C PRO A 121 -11.87 0.26 -24.73
N PHE A 122 -12.12 1.58 -24.73
CA PHE A 122 -11.24 2.55 -24.08
C PHE A 122 -11.31 2.46 -22.55
N THR A 123 -12.50 2.25 -21.99
CA THR A 123 -12.68 2.10 -20.54
C THR A 123 -12.13 0.78 -20.05
N ALA A 124 -12.25 -0.29 -20.84
CA ALA A 124 -11.68 -1.60 -20.53
C ALA A 124 -10.13 -1.59 -20.51
N ILE A 125 -9.49 -0.86 -21.43
CA ILE A 125 -8.02 -0.67 -21.41
C ILE A 125 -7.59 0.15 -20.18
N GLY A 126 -8.38 1.15 -19.77
CA GLY A 126 -8.11 1.90 -18.54
C GLY A 126 -8.23 1.03 -17.29
N ALA A 127 -9.32 0.26 -17.18
CA ALA A 127 -9.58 -0.64 -16.07
C ALA A 127 -8.49 -1.71 -15.89
N SER A 128 -7.97 -2.27 -16.99
CA SER A 128 -6.90 -3.28 -16.92
C SER A 128 -5.59 -2.72 -16.35
N ARG A 129 -5.25 -1.46 -16.69
CA ARG A 129 -4.07 -0.78 -16.12
C ARG A 129 -4.21 -0.56 -14.62
N GLU A 130 -5.38 -0.11 -14.18
CA GLU A 130 -5.64 0.11 -12.77
C GLU A 130 -5.68 -1.19 -11.98
N ALA A 131 -6.26 -2.26 -12.54
CA ALA A 131 -6.22 -3.59 -11.95
C ALA A 131 -4.79 -4.11 -11.79
N MET A 132 -3.93 -3.93 -12.79
CA MET A 132 -2.51 -4.27 -12.71
C MET A 132 -1.78 -3.54 -11.58
N LEU A 133 -2.04 -2.23 -11.44
CA LEU A 133 -1.49 -1.44 -10.34
C LEU A 133 -2.03 -1.89 -8.98
N GLY A 134 -3.31 -2.26 -8.89
CA GLY A 134 -3.93 -2.79 -7.68
C GLY A 134 -3.22 -4.05 -7.17
N VAL A 135 -2.97 -5.01 -8.06
CA VAL A 135 -2.26 -6.27 -7.75
C VAL A 135 -0.84 -6.02 -7.21
N LEU A 136 -0.18 -4.95 -7.65
CA LEU A 136 1.14 -4.55 -7.16
C LEU A 136 1.07 -3.82 -5.81
N VAL A 137 0.08 -2.94 -5.63
CA VAL A 137 -0.01 -2.06 -4.47
C VAL A 137 -0.49 -2.81 -3.22
N GLU A 138 -1.39 -3.77 -3.35
CA GLU A 138 -1.93 -4.56 -2.23
C GLU A 138 -0.84 -5.29 -1.42
N PRO A 139 0.06 -6.10 -2.01
CA PRO A 139 1.11 -6.78 -1.25
C PRO A 139 2.11 -5.79 -0.66
N MET A 140 2.38 -4.66 -1.33
CA MET A 140 3.27 -3.63 -0.79
C MET A 140 2.70 -2.97 0.47
N LEU A 141 1.40 -2.68 0.47
CA LEU A 141 0.70 -2.15 1.65
C LEU A 141 0.67 -3.17 2.79
N LEU A 142 0.35 -4.43 2.49
CA LEU A 142 0.35 -5.52 3.47
C LEU A 142 1.73 -5.66 4.12
N LEU A 143 2.80 -5.75 3.34
CA LEU A 143 4.17 -5.90 3.86
C LEU A 143 4.62 -4.69 4.68
N GLY A 144 4.37 -3.47 4.20
CA GLY A 144 4.76 -2.25 4.90
C GLY A 144 4.07 -2.11 6.26
N LEU A 145 2.76 -2.37 6.30
CA LEU A 145 2.00 -2.28 7.54
C LEU A 145 2.22 -3.48 8.46
N TRP A 146 2.53 -4.65 7.90
CA TRP A 146 2.92 -5.83 8.69
C TRP A 146 4.16 -5.55 9.54
N VAL A 147 5.17 -4.88 8.98
CA VAL A 147 6.36 -4.46 9.74
C VAL A 147 5.97 -3.53 10.89
N ALA A 148 5.07 -2.57 10.66
CA ALA A 148 4.58 -1.68 11.71
C ALA A 148 3.82 -2.44 12.82
N ALA A 149 3.01 -3.44 12.44
CA ALA A 149 2.30 -4.30 13.38
C ALA A 149 3.25 -5.15 14.24
N LEU A 150 4.35 -5.65 13.66
CA LEU A 150 5.39 -6.39 14.40
C LEU A 150 6.11 -5.50 15.42
N VAL A 151 6.34 -4.22 15.10
CA VAL A 151 6.96 -3.26 16.02
C VAL A 151 6.03 -2.94 17.20
N ALA A 152 4.73 -2.77 16.94
CA ALA A 152 3.73 -2.47 17.96
C ALA A 152 3.25 -3.70 18.74
N GLY A 153 3.44 -4.91 18.22
CA GLY A 153 2.91 -6.15 18.79
C GLY A 153 1.38 -6.28 18.72
N SER A 154 0.71 -5.46 17.91
CA SER A 154 -0.75 -5.41 17.77
C SER A 154 -1.13 -5.00 16.35
N THR A 155 -2.28 -5.50 15.87
CA THR A 155 -2.83 -5.12 14.57
C THR A 155 -3.78 -3.91 14.67
N HIS A 156 -4.19 -3.54 15.89
CA HIS A 156 -5.03 -2.36 16.14
C HIS A 156 -4.28 -1.07 15.83
N ILE A 157 -4.88 -0.22 14.99
CA ILE A 157 -4.28 1.01 14.50
C ILE A 157 -3.93 1.98 15.64
N SER A 158 -4.78 2.08 16.67
CA SER A 158 -4.54 2.95 17.83
C SER A 158 -3.27 2.55 18.60
N ASN A 159 -3.04 1.25 18.79
CA ASN A 159 -1.87 0.74 19.49
C ASN A 159 -0.59 0.96 18.67
N ILE A 160 -0.71 0.83 17.33
CA ILE A 160 0.40 1.15 16.42
C ILE A 160 0.74 2.64 16.49
N THR A 161 -0.25 3.53 16.46
CA THR A 161 -0.04 4.98 16.56
C THR A 161 0.60 5.37 17.90
N ASP A 162 0.14 4.80 19.01
CA ASP A 162 0.68 5.07 20.34
C ASP A 162 2.14 4.56 20.48
N ALA A 163 2.42 3.36 19.98
CA ALA A 163 3.76 2.79 19.97
C ALA A 163 4.74 3.62 19.13
N ILE A 164 4.30 4.16 17.98
CA ILE A 164 5.12 5.02 17.12
C ILE A 164 5.34 6.40 17.75
N TYR A 165 4.32 6.97 18.39
CA TYR A 165 4.43 8.30 19.00
C TYR A 165 5.50 8.37 20.09
N HIS A 166 5.59 7.31 20.90
CA HIS A 166 6.59 7.20 21.97
C HIS A 166 7.94 6.68 21.48
N TRP A 167 8.09 6.35 20.19
CA TRP A 167 9.29 5.73 19.66
C TRP A 167 10.41 6.77 19.44
N PRO A 168 11.53 6.72 20.19
CA PRO A 168 12.63 7.64 19.96
C PRO A 168 13.30 7.34 18.60
N ALA A 169 13.60 8.38 17.82
CA ALA A 169 14.19 8.24 16.48
C ALA A 169 15.48 7.39 16.45
N SER A 170 16.24 7.37 17.56
CA SER A 170 17.44 6.54 17.73
C SER A 170 17.15 5.05 17.92
N ALA A 171 15.96 4.67 18.40
CA ALA A 171 15.53 3.28 18.52
C ALA A 171 15.11 2.69 17.16
N ALA A 172 14.66 3.50 16.20
CA ALA A 172 14.29 3.02 14.87
C ALA A 172 15.51 2.47 14.13
N PHE A 173 16.62 3.22 14.17
CA PHE A 173 17.90 2.77 13.63
C PHE A 173 18.40 1.51 14.35
N ARG A 174 18.26 1.46 15.69
CA ARG A 174 18.70 0.32 16.51
C ARG A 174 17.87 -0.95 16.26
N TRP A 175 16.57 -0.83 16.07
CA TRP A 175 15.68 -1.95 15.75
C TRP A 175 15.96 -2.47 14.35
N CYS A 176 16.14 -1.58 13.36
CA CYS A 176 16.59 -1.96 12.02
C CYS A 176 17.94 -2.70 12.06
N TRP A 177 18.90 -2.21 12.85
CA TRP A 177 20.23 -2.83 13.00
C TRP A 177 20.20 -4.16 13.77
N ARG A 178 19.29 -4.32 14.74
CA ARG A 178 19.15 -5.53 15.56
C ARG A 178 18.37 -6.64 14.85
N SER A 179 17.43 -6.27 13.98
CA SER A 179 16.64 -7.18 13.15
C SER A 179 17.30 -7.50 11.82
N ALA A 180 18.33 -6.74 11.41
CA ALA A 180 19.17 -7.12 10.29
C ALA A 180 19.84 -8.47 10.59
N PRO A 181 19.75 -9.47 9.69
CA PRO A 181 20.47 -10.71 9.87
C PRO A 181 21.95 -10.35 10.06
N ALA A 182 22.55 -10.86 11.14
CA ALA A 182 23.92 -10.54 11.51
C ALA A 182 24.84 -10.61 10.27
N PRO A 183 25.72 -9.63 10.04
CA PRO A 183 26.70 -9.75 8.98
C PRO A 183 27.42 -11.08 9.20
N SER A 184 27.44 -11.93 8.16
CA SER A 184 28.09 -13.22 8.16
C SER A 184 29.47 -13.13 8.84
N PRO A 185 29.89 -14.14 9.62
CA PRO A 185 31.05 -14.03 10.50
C PRO A 185 32.31 -13.58 9.75
N PRO A 186 33.22 -12.85 10.41
CA PRO A 186 34.42 -12.32 9.78
C PRO A 186 35.25 -13.42 9.12
N LEU A 187 35.87 -13.08 7.98
CA LEU A 187 36.74 -13.92 7.15
C LEU A 187 37.88 -14.64 7.91
N SER A 188 38.15 -14.28 9.17
CA SER A 188 39.11 -14.99 10.03
C SER A 188 38.66 -16.42 10.40
N LYS A 189 37.34 -16.71 10.46
CA LYS A 189 36.85 -18.10 10.62
C LYS A 189 36.95 -18.93 9.32
N TRP A 190 37.06 -18.27 8.16
CA TRP A 190 37.30 -18.93 6.87
C TRP A 190 38.77 -19.32 6.64
N ALA A 191 39.71 -18.74 7.38
CA ALA A 191 41.12 -19.11 7.30
C ALA A 191 41.35 -20.57 7.77
N ASN A 192 40.62 -21.03 8.81
CA ASN A 192 40.72 -22.41 9.28
C ASN A 192 39.91 -23.40 8.41
N CYS A 193 38.88 -22.92 7.71
CA CYS A 193 38.12 -23.76 6.79
C CYS A 193 38.93 -24.19 5.56
N ARG A 194 39.91 -23.38 5.13
CA ARG A 194 40.84 -23.73 4.04
C ARG A 194 41.78 -24.88 4.44
N SER A 195 42.15 -25.01 5.72
CA SER A 195 42.97 -26.13 6.22
C SER A 195 42.16 -27.44 6.30
N ILE A 196 40.88 -27.35 6.70
CA ILE A 196 39.93 -28.47 6.78
C ILE A 196 39.53 -28.95 5.38
N TRP A 197 39.28 -28.05 4.42
CA TRP A 197 39.00 -28.41 3.01
C TRP A 197 40.22 -28.99 2.28
N ARG A 198 41.44 -28.61 2.65
CA ARG A 198 42.67 -29.19 2.09
C ARG A 198 42.96 -30.59 2.62
N LYS A 199 42.56 -30.91 3.87
CA LYS A 199 42.57 -32.27 4.42
C LYS A 199 41.44 -33.15 3.86
N ARG A 200 40.24 -32.61 3.66
CA ARG A 200 39.09 -33.36 3.11
C ARG A 200 39.17 -33.60 1.59
N SER A 201 39.83 -32.73 0.83
CA SER A 201 40.02 -32.90 -0.62
C SER A 201 41.09 -33.94 -1.00
N ARG A 202 42.01 -34.31 -0.10
CA ARG A 202 42.93 -35.45 -0.32
C ARG A 202 42.25 -36.80 -0.08
N SER A 203 41.29 -36.87 0.83
CA SER A 203 40.50 -38.10 1.08
C SER A 203 39.45 -38.32 -0.02
N CYS A 204 38.81 -37.25 -0.52
CA CYS A 204 37.80 -37.37 -1.58
C CYS A 204 38.38 -37.63 -2.99
N ARG A 205 39.65 -37.25 -3.25
CA ARG A 205 40.32 -37.55 -4.54
C ARG A 205 40.65 -39.04 -4.71
N LYS A 206 40.74 -39.81 -3.62
CA LYS A 206 40.90 -41.28 -3.67
C LYS A 206 39.56 -42.03 -3.89
N ALA A 207 38.42 -41.40 -3.57
CA ALA A 207 37.10 -42.00 -3.72
C ALA A 207 36.40 -41.66 -5.05
N ARG A 208 36.85 -40.62 -5.77
CA ARG A 208 36.23 -40.13 -7.03
C ARG A 208 37.03 -40.46 -8.31
N CYS A 209 37.83 -41.54 -8.30
CA CYS A 209 38.39 -42.13 -9.53
C CYS A 209 37.68 -43.44 -9.93
N LEU A 210 36.76 -43.96 -9.12
CA LEU A 210 36.13 -45.25 -9.35
C LEU A 210 34.73 -45.19 -9.98
N ASN A 211 34.16 -44.00 -10.27
CA ASN A 211 32.75 -43.93 -10.69
C ASN A 211 32.43 -42.96 -11.84
N THR A 212 33.43 -42.55 -12.63
CA THR A 212 33.26 -41.68 -13.81
C THR A 212 33.70 -42.38 -15.10
N ALA A 213 33.14 -43.57 -15.34
CA ALA A 213 33.29 -44.29 -16.62
C ALA A 213 31.95 -44.69 -17.26
N ALA A 214 30.79 -44.31 -16.71
CA ALA A 214 29.50 -44.90 -17.12
C ALA A 214 28.42 -43.92 -17.60
N VAL A 215 28.65 -42.61 -17.70
CA VAL A 215 27.59 -41.66 -18.12
C VAL A 215 28.13 -40.66 -19.13
N ALA A 216 28.48 -41.17 -20.30
CA ALA A 216 28.69 -40.38 -21.52
C ALA A 216 28.15 -41.19 -22.71
N SER A 217 26.85 -41.41 -22.71
CA SER A 217 26.09 -41.79 -23.88
C SER A 217 24.66 -41.34 -23.65
N VAL A 218 24.11 -40.63 -24.64
CA VAL A 218 22.72 -40.16 -24.75
C VAL A 218 22.48 -38.73 -24.21
N TYR A 219 22.36 -37.82 -25.18
CA TYR A 219 22.04 -36.38 -25.18
C TYR A 219 23.16 -35.38 -24.90
#